data_AF-A0A9P0ZJG7-F1
#
_entry.id   AF-A0A9P0ZJG7-F1
#
_cell.length_a   1.000
_cell.length_b   1.000
_cell.length_c   1.000
_cell.angle_alpha   90.00
_cell.angle_beta   90.00
_cell.angle_gamma   90.00
#
_symmetry.space_group_name_H-M   'P 1'
#
loop_
_entity.id
_entity.type
_entity.pdbx_description
1 polymer ?
#
loop_
_entity_poly.entity_id
_entity_poly.type
_entity_poly.pdbx_seq_one_letter_code
_entity_poly.pdbx_strand_id
1 'polypeptide(L)' 'MQSTMIHGPCGYLNKKALCMENGKCGKYYPRTFNQFTTVREDGYPIYRRNTGIT' A
#
# COMPACT_ATOMS: atom_id res chain seq x y z
N MET A 1 -7.64 17.02 -7.00
CA MET A 1 -6.87 16.57 -5.82
C MET A 1 -7.89 16.28 -4.73
N GLN A 2 -8.11 15.02 -4.37
CA GLN A 2 -9.15 14.68 -3.38
C GLN A 2 -8.51 14.61 -2.00
N SER A 3 -8.96 15.50 -1.12
CA SER A 3 -8.41 15.89 0.18
C SER A 3 -8.48 14.80 1.28
N THR A 4 -8.69 13.54 0.91
CA THR A 4 -8.87 12.42 1.85
C THR A 4 -7.80 11.33 1.74
N MET A 5 -6.98 11.34 0.69
CA MET A 5 -5.94 10.33 0.49
C MET A 5 -4.60 10.82 1.01
N ILE A 6 -4.09 10.20 2.08
CA ILE A 6 -2.72 10.43 2.60
C ILE A 6 -1.67 10.13 1.52
N HIS A 7 -1.99 9.22 0.59
CA HIS A 7 -1.15 8.89 -0.55
C HIS A 7 -1.94 8.96 -1.85
N GLY A 8 -1.50 9.81 -2.78
CA GLY A 8 -2.05 9.86 -4.14
C GLY A 8 -1.79 8.56 -4.92
N PRO A 9 -2.40 8.40 -6.10
CA PRO A 9 -2.17 7.23 -6.94
C PRO A 9 -0.67 7.11 -7.28
N CYS A 10 -0.17 5.88 -7.18
CA CYS A 10 1.21 5.51 -7.49
C CYS A 10 1.24 4.08 -8.09
N GLY A 11 2.43 3.58 -8.39
CA GLY A 11 2.58 2.25 -8.96
C GLY A 11 2.14 2.22 -10.43
N TYR A 12 1.39 1.19 -10.79
CA TYR A 12 0.84 1.05 -12.15
C TYR A 12 -0.04 2.25 -12.54
N LEU A 13 -0.80 2.80 -11.59
CA LEU A 13 -1.70 3.94 -11.81
C LEU A 13 -0.94 5.25 -12.05
N ASN A 14 0.28 5.39 -11.51
CA ASN A 14 1.12 6.55 -11.73
C ASN A 14 2.60 6.22 -11.48
N LYS A 15 3.31 5.87 -12.55
CA LYS A 15 4.74 5.54 -12.52
C LYS A 15 5.64 6.75 -12.27
N LYS A 16 5.11 7.98 -12.45
CA LYS A 16 5.84 9.24 -12.28
C LYS A 16 5.68 9.82 -10.86
N ALA A 17 4.96 9.14 -9.97
CA ALA A 17 4.81 9.61 -8.60
C ALA A 17 6.19 9.68 -7.91
N LEU A 18 6.43 10.73 -7.12
CA LEU A 18 7.71 10.96 -6.42
C LEU A 18 8.09 9.84 -5.45
N CYS A 19 7.11 9.04 -5.02
CA CYS A 19 7.32 7.87 -4.18
C CYS A 19 7.81 6.64 -4.95
N MET A 20 7.88 6.68 -6.28
CA MET A 20 8.31 5.54 -7.10
C MET A 20 9.83 5.46 -7.16
N GLU A 21 10.37 4.29 -6.85
CA GLU A 21 11.78 3.95 -6.87
C GLU A 21 11.94 2.57 -7.52
N ASN A 22 12.77 2.45 -8.55
CA ASN A 22 13.00 1.19 -9.28
C ASN A 22 11.71 0.48 -9.72
N GLY A 23 10.71 1.25 -10.15
CA GLY A 23 9.41 0.73 -10.60
C GLY A 23 8.46 0.27 -9.49
N LYS A 24 8.83 0.45 -8.22
CA LYS A 24 7.98 0.14 -7.05
C LYS A 24 7.75 1.39 -6.21
N CYS A 25 6.66 1.45 -5.46
CA CYS A 25 6.50 2.53 -4.49
C CYS A 25 7.45 2.29 -3.31
N GLY A 26 8.32 3.25 -2.97
CA GLY A 26 9.21 3.21 -1.80
C GLY A 26 8.47 3.26 -0.45
N LYS A 27 7.16 3.52 -0.47
CA LYS A 27 6.26 3.37 0.69
C LYS A 27 5.45 2.06 0.66
N TYR A 28 5.78 1.16 -0.26
CA TYR A 28 5.18 -0.17 -0.42
C TYR A 28 3.68 -0.15 -0.75
N TYR A 29 3.25 0.84 -1.55
CA TYR A 29 1.89 0.89 -2.10
C TYR A 29 1.77 0.27 -3.50
N PRO A 30 0.60 -0.31 -3.84
CA PRO A 30 -0.43 -0.71 -2.87
C PRO A 30 0.16 -1.82 -1.99
N ARG A 31 -0.13 -1.79 -0.67
CA ARG A 31 0.31 -2.87 0.23
C ARG A 31 -0.25 -4.20 -0.31
N THR A 32 0.30 -5.35 0.10
CA THR A 32 -0.27 -6.67 -0.21
C THR A 32 -1.55 -6.94 0.57
N PHE A 33 -2.55 -7.53 -0.09
CA PHE A 33 -3.77 -7.96 0.58
C PHE A 33 -3.43 -8.98 1.67
N ASN A 34 -4.05 -8.83 2.84
CA ASN A 34 -3.91 -9.76 3.95
C ASN A 34 -5.28 -10.00 4.57
N GLN A 35 -5.67 -11.26 4.64
CA GLN A 35 -6.97 -11.66 5.19
C GLN A 35 -7.00 -11.57 6.72
N PHE A 36 -5.85 -11.60 7.39
CA PHE A 36 -5.73 -11.52 8.85
C PHE A 36 -4.61 -10.56 9.24
N THR A 37 -4.72 -10.00 10.45
CA THR A 37 -3.60 -9.25 11.04
C THR A 37 -2.57 -10.23 11.57
N THR A 38 -1.34 -10.16 11.07
CA THR A 38 -0.25 -11.09 11.44
C THR A 38 0.98 -10.32 11.87
N VAL A 39 1.66 -10.75 12.92
CA VAL A 39 2.96 -10.19 13.32
C VAL A 39 4.04 -10.91 12.53
N ARG A 40 4.85 -10.17 11.77
CA ARG A 40 5.99 -10.73 11.07
C ARG A 40 7.13 -11.03 12.05
N GLU A 41 8.07 -11.84 11.59
CA GLU A 41 9.31 -12.15 12.29
C GLU A 41 10.17 -10.90 12.60
N ASP A 42 10.01 -9.82 11.81
CA ASP A 42 10.64 -8.51 12.06
C ASP A 42 9.94 -7.67 13.15
N GLY A 43 8.90 -8.20 13.78
CA GLY A 43 8.14 -7.54 14.85
C GLY A 43 7.09 -6.53 14.38
N TYR A 44 6.98 -6.28 13.07
CA TYR A 44 5.97 -5.35 12.54
C TYR A 44 4.65 -6.07 12.22
N PRO A 45 3.49 -5.52 12.65
CA PRO A 45 2.20 -6.07 12.28
C PRO A 45 1.87 -5.78 10.82
N ILE A 46 1.51 -6.82 10.08
CA ILE A 46 0.78 -6.72 8.82
C ILE A 46 -0.70 -6.68 9.16
N TYR A 47 -1.37 -5.56 8.90
CA TYR A 47 -2.80 -5.44 9.17
C TYR A 47 -3.67 -6.10 8.08
N ARG A 48 -4.77 -6.72 8.53
CA ARG A 48 -5.86 -7.16 7.65
C ARG A 48 -6.39 -6.00 6.83
N ARG A 49 -6.62 -6.20 5.53
CA ARG A 49 -7.37 -5.24 4.70
C ARG A 49 -8.62 -5.88 4.15
N ASN A 50 -9.76 -5.23 4.37
CA ASN A 50 -11.02 -5.61 3.74
C ASN A 50 -11.00 -5.15 2.29
N THR A 51 -11.20 -6.06 1.34
CA THR A 51 -11.33 -5.73 -0.08
C THR A 51 -12.74 -5.27 -0.46
N GLY A 52 -13.68 -5.25 0.49
CA GLY A 52 -15.07 -4.87 0.24
C GLY A 52 -15.86 -5.92 -0.55
N ILE A 53 -15.36 -7.16 -0.63
CA ILE A 53 -16.00 -8.28 -1.35
C ILE A 53 -16.86 -9.12 -0.37
N THR A 54 -17.58 -8.47 0.53
CA THR A 54 -18.60 -9.10 1.39
C THR A 54 -19.85 -8.27 1.37
#